data_AF-A0A8J3BHF1-F1
#
_entry.id   AF-A0A8J3BHF1-F1
#
_cell.length_a   1.000
_cell.length_b   1.000
_cell.length_c   1.000
_cell.angle_alpha   90.00
_cell.angle_beta   90.00
_cell.angle_gamma   90.00
#
_symmetry.space_group_name_H-M   'P 1'
#
loop_
_entity.id
_entity.type
_entity.pdbx_description
1 polymer ?
#
loop_
_entity_poly.entity_id
_entity_poly.type
_entity_poly.pdbx_seq_one_letter_code
_entity_poly.pdbx_strand_id
1 'polypeptide(L)'
;MTESFPRRDAHRRIVALTDLLGMQLAGVVAGAAALALFDGLFAVAGLGEFGRVNGWLAVILPVMLAVEEFRAWYGWGRVWAAAGAVVAAGAAGLLAAGLVAWPPLAGGVLGATVTTALFAPLWFYGVRAASARAERSADR
;
A
#
# COMPACT_ATOMS: atom_id res chain seq x y z
N MET A 1 -6.72 8.92 28.08
CA MET A 1 -5.79 7.94 27.48
C MET A 1 -5.83 8.18 25.97
N THR A 2 -4.75 8.65 25.36
CA THR A 2 -4.71 8.84 23.91
C THR A 2 -4.64 7.45 23.28
N GLU A 3 -5.69 7.02 22.56
CA GLU A 3 -5.61 5.77 21.79
C GLU A 3 -4.42 5.88 20.83
N SER A 4 -3.52 4.90 20.86
CA SER A 4 -2.39 4.87 19.95
C SER A 4 -2.89 4.61 18.53
N PHE A 5 -2.62 5.52 17.60
CA PHE A 5 -2.85 5.29 16.17
C PHE A 5 -1.60 4.68 15.52
N PRO A 6 -1.72 3.58 14.78
CA PRO A 6 -2.92 2.77 14.52
C PRO A 6 -3.30 1.86 15.70
N ARG A 7 -4.59 1.54 15.85
CA ARG A 7 -5.05 0.59 16.88
C ARG A 7 -4.57 -0.82 16.51
N ARG A 8 -3.90 -1.47 17.45
CA ARG A 8 -3.32 -2.81 17.29
C ARG A 8 -3.78 -3.74 18.40
N ASP A 9 -3.92 -5.03 18.07
CA ASP A 9 -4.21 -6.07 19.06
C ASP A 9 -2.94 -6.62 19.73
N ALA A 10 -3.10 -7.60 20.62
CA ALA A 10 -1.99 -8.26 21.33
C ALA A 10 -0.94 -8.91 20.41
N HIS A 11 -1.29 -9.21 19.16
CA HIS A 11 -0.40 -9.79 18.15
C HIS A 11 0.17 -8.72 17.21
N ARG A 12 -0.03 -7.43 17.52
CA ARG A 12 0.37 -6.26 16.73
C ARG A 12 -0.36 -6.15 15.37
N ARG A 13 -1.50 -6.81 15.20
CA ARG A 13 -2.32 -6.73 13.98
C ARG A 13 -3.19 -5.47 14.02
N ILE A 14 -3.32 -4.77 12.90
CA ILE A 14 -4.21 -3.61 12.82
C ILE A 14 -5.67 -4.07 12.91
N VAL A 15 -6.43 -3.52 13.86
CA VAL A 15 -7.80 -3.98 14.16
C VAL A 15 -8.87 -3.34 13.29
N ALA A 16 -8.61 -2.14 12.74
CA ALA A 16 -9.57 -1.37 11.97
C ALA A 16 -9.08 -1.11 10.54
N LEU A 17 -9.97 -1.28 9.56
CA LEU A 17 -9.68 -1.01 8.15
C LEU A 17 -9.31 0.46 7.92
N THR A 18 -9.97 1.38 8.63
CA THR A 18 -9.69 2.82 8.57
C THR A 18 -8.25 3.14 8.94
N ASP A 19 -7.71 2.43 9.94
CA ASP A 19 -6.36 2.67 10.44
C ASP A 19 -5.32 2.15 9.43
N LEU A 20 -5.58 0.97 8.86
CA LEU A 20 -4.75 0.41 7.79
C LEU A 20 -4.77 1.32 6.55
N LEU A 21 -5.95 1.71 6.08
CA LEU A 21 -6.10 2.59 4.93
C LEU A 21 -5.44 3.95 5.17
N GLY A 22 -5.67 4.56 6.34
CA GLY A 22 -5.09 5.85 6.70
C GLY A 22 -3.56 5.81 6.76
N MET A 23 -2.99 4.79 7.40
CA MET A 23 -1.55 4.58 7.47
C MET A 23 -0.93 4.35 6.09
N GLN A 24 -1.58 3.53 5.26
CA GLN A 24 -1.15 3.23 3.90
C GLN A 24 -1.19 4.47 2.98
N LEU A 25 -2.29 5.23 3.00
CA LEU A 25 -2.45 6.45 2.22
C LEU A 25 -1.51 7.57 2.71
N ALA A 26 -1.28 7.68 4.01
CA ALA A 26 -0.26 8.59 4.55
C ALA A 26 1.13 8.24 4.00
N GLY A 27 1.45 6.95 3.87
CA GLY A 27 2.67 6.48 3.22
C GLY A 27 2.78 6.92 1.76
N VAL A 28 1.70 6.82 0.97
CA VAL A 28 1.68 7.30 -0.42
C VAL A 28 1.89 8.81 -0.48
N VAL A 29 1.19 9.57 0.36
CA VAL A 29 1.31 11.05 0.40
C VAL A 29 2.73 11.45 0.76
N ALA A 30 3.32 10.83 1.79
CA ALA A 30 4.70 11.08 2.18
C ALA A 30 5.69 10.72 1.06
N GLY A 31 5.50 9.56 0.42
CA GLY A 31 6.33 9.12 -0.70
C GLY A 31 6.23 10.05 -1.91
N ALA A 32 5.01 10.43 -2.31
CA ALA A 32 4.76 11.36 -3.41
C ALA A 32 5.32 12.75 -3.12
N ALA A 33 5.18 13.25 -1.90
CA ALA A 33 5.75 14.54 -1.49
C ALA A 33 7.28 14.51 -1.55
N ALA A 34 7.92 13.44 -1.05
CA ALA A 34 9.36 13.27 -1.15
C ALA A 34 9.84 13.22 -2.60
N LEU A 35 9.15 12.47 -3.47
CA LEU A 35 9.47 12.41 -4.90
C LEU A 35 9.34 13.77 -5.58
N ALA A 36 8.23 14.47 -5.37
CA ALA A 36 8.00 15.79 -5.95
C ALA A 36 9.07 16.80 -5.48
N LEU A 37 9.48 16.72 -4.21
CA LEU A 37 10.56 17.53 -3.67
C LEU A 37 11.89 17.22 -4.38
N PHE A 38 12.29 15.95 -4.47
CA PHE A 38 13.55 15.57 -5.12
C PHE A 38 13.55 15.92 -6.61
N ASP A 39 12.48 15.59 -7.33
CA ASP A 39 12.34 15.90 -8.76
C ASP A 39 12.38 17.42 -9.01
N GLY A 40 11.72 18.21 -8.15
CA GLY A 40 11.77 19.67 -8.19
C GLY A 40 13.18 20.22 -7.93
N LEU A 41 13.90 19.68 -6.94
CA LEU A 41 15.27 20.10 -6.65
C LEU A 41 16.23 19.81 -7.83
N PHE A 42 16.11 18.63 -8.45
CA PHE A 42 16.91 18.30 -9.63
C PHE A 42 16.59 19.18 -10.84
N ALA A 43 15.31 19.50 -11.05
CA ALA A 43 14.89 20.40 -12.11
C ALA A 43 15.46 21.83 -11.90
N VAL A 44 15.38 22.36 -10.68
CA VAL A 44 15.94 23.69 -10.33
C VAL A 44 17.47 23.72 -10.48
N ALA A 45 18.15 22.61 -10.20
CA ALA A 45 19.59 22.47 -10.40
C ALA A 45 20.00 22.31 -11.87
N GLY A 46 19.05 22.27 -12.81
CA GLY A 46 19.32 22.06 -14.25
C GLY A 46 19.76 20.63 -14.59
N LEU A 47 19.49 19.66 -13.70
CA LEU A 47 19.88 18.26 -13.84
C LEU A 47 18.76 17.41 -14.49
N GLY A 48 17.64 18.02 -14.87
CA GLY A 48 16.52 17.35 -15.53
C GLY A 48 15.29 18.24 -15.70
N GLU A 49 14.19 17.63 -16.16
CA GLU A 49 12.88 18.27 -16.25
C GLU A 49 11.96 17.72 -15.15
N PHE A 50 11.12 18.58 -14.58
CA PHE A 50 10.15 18.18 -13.56
C PHE A 50 9.09 17.22 -14.14
N GLY A 51 8.70 16.22 -13.35
CA GLY A 51 7.68 15.23 -13.69
C GLY A 51 8.22 14.00 -14.40
N ARG A 52 9.54 13.90 -14.63
CA ARG A 52 10.18 12.79 -15.34
C ARG A 52 10.49 11.60 -14.44
N VAL A 53 10.53 11.78 -13.12
CA VAL A 53 10.74 10.70 -12.16
C VAL A 53 9.57 9.72 -12.18
N ASN A 54 9.86 8.42 -12.02
CA ASN A 54 8.84 7.38 -11.96
C ASN A 54 8.00 7.51 -10.66
N GLY A 55 6.74 7.93 -10.79
CA GLY A 55 5.84 8.12 -9.66
C GLY A 55 5.47 6.85 -8.88
N TRP A 56 5.70 5.65 -9.45
CA TRP A 56 5.48 4.38 -8.74
C TRP A 56 6.35 4.22 -7.50
N LEU A 57 7.45 4.97 -7.40
CA LEU A 57 8.30 5.00 -6.21
C LEU A 57 7.52 5.44 -4.95
N ALA A 58 6.36 6.10 -5.09
CA ALA A 58 5.51 6.47 -3.96
C ALA A 58 4.93 5.25 -3.22
N VAL A 59 4.94 4.05 -3.83
CA VAL A 59 4.50 2.79 -3.22
C VAL A 59 5.50 2.22 -2.22
N ILE A 60 6.75 2.68 -2.22
CA ILE A 60 7.81 2.09 -1.38
C ILE A 60 7.44 2.12 0.11
N LEU A 61 7.00 3.28 0.62
CA LEU A 61 6.57 3.41 2.01
C LEU A 61 5.35 2.50 2.32
N PRO A 62 4.25 2.56 1.55
CA PRO A 62 3.14 1.61 1.67
C PRO A 62 3.54 0.13 1.75
N VAL A 63 4.49 -0.29 0.91
CA VAL A 63 4.98 -1.68 0.88
C VAL A 63 5.73 -2.04 2.16
N MET A 64 6.58 -1.14 2.68
CA MET A 64 7.26 -1.39 3.96
C MET A 64 6.25 -1.55 5.11
N LEU A 65 5.21 -0.71 5.14
CA LEU A 65 4.13 -0.82 6.14
C LEU A 65 3.31 -2.10 5.95
N ALA A 66 3.06 -2.52 4.70
CA ALA A 66 2.39 -3.78 4.40
C ALA A 66 3.23 -5.00 4.83
N VAL A 67 4.55 -4.93 4.75
CA VAL A 67 5.46 -6.00 5.21
C VAL A 67 5.38 -6.15 6.73
N GLU A 68 5.29 -5.06 7.48
CA GLU A 68 5.09 -5.13 8.94
C GLU A 68 3.77 -5.83 9.30
N GLU A 69 2.68 -5.45 8.62
CA GLU A 69 1.39 -6.08 8.82
C GLU A 69 1.43 -7.55 8.39
N PHE A 70 2.04 -7.89 7.25
CA PHE A 70 2.23 -9.28 6.81
C PHE A 70 2.96 -10.14 7.85
N ARG A 71 3.98 -9.57 8.51
CA ARG A 71 4.75 -10.24 9.57
C ARG A 71 3.95 -10.47 10.85
N ALA A 72 2.87 -9.71 11.10
CA ALA A 72 2.01 -9.86 12.26
C ALA A 72 1.03 -11.07 12.15
N TRP A 73 0.84 -11.60 10.95
CA TRP A 73 0.00 -12.78 10.70
C TRP A 73 0.84 -14.03 10.51
N TYR A 74 0.29 -15.22 10.81
CA TYR A 74 0.96 -16.51 10.65
C TYR A 74 0.18 -17.45 9.72
N GLY A 75 0.85 -18.50 9.22
CA GLY A 75 0.26 -19.54 8.36
C GLY A 75 0.30 -19.22 6.86
N TRP A 76 -0.02 -20.22 6.03
CA TRP A 76 0.00 -20.10 4.56
C TRP A 76 -1.13 -19.24 3.99
N GLY A 77 -2.24 -19.11 4.72
CA GLY A 77 -3.37 -18.27 4.31
C GLY A 77 -3.00 -16.81 4.03
N ARG A 78 -2.03 -16.27 4.80
CA ARG A 78 -1.54 -14.89 4.60
C ARG A 78 -0.80 -14.73 3.27
N VAL A 79 -0.11 -15.76 2.78
CA VAL A 79 0.63 -15.70 1.52
C VAL A 79 -0.33 -15.57 0.35
N TRP A 80 -1.38 -16.39 0.33
CA TRP A 80 -2.41 -16.33 -0.70
C TRP A 80 -3.24 -15.05 -0.63
N ALA A 81 -3.56 -14.58 0.58
CA ALA A 81 -4.23 -13.29 0.75
C ALA A 81 -3.37 -12.12 0.24
N ALA A 82 -2.08 -12.10 0.57
CA ALA A 82 -1.13 -11.09 0.09
C ALA A 82 -1.00 -11.14 -1.44
N ALA A 83 -0.79 -12.33 -2.01
CA ALA A 83 -0.64 -12.52 -3.45
C ALA A 83 -1.88 -12.04 -4.20
N GLY A 84 -3.08 -12.44 -3.76
CA GLY A 84 -4.34 -11.99 -4.35
C GLY A 84 -4.53 -10.48 -4.27
N ALA A 85 -4.23 -9.87 -3.11
CA ALA A 85 -4.32 -8.44 -2.92
C ALA A 85 -3.33 -7.67 -3.80
N VAL A 86 -2.07 -8.11 -3.89
CA VAL A 86 -1.03 -7.49 -4.73
C VAL A 86 -1.40 -7.56 -6.21
N VAL A 87 -1.83 -8.72 -6.70
CA VAL A 87 -2.21 -8.90 -8.12
C VAL A 87 -3.41 -8.02 -8.46
N ALA A 88 -4.49 -8.10 -7.69
CA ALA A 88 -5.71 -7.35 -7.99
C ALA A 88 -5.51 -5.83 -7.86
N ALA A 89 -4.90 -5.37 -6.77
CA ALA A 89 -4.65 -3.95 -6.55
C ALA A 89 -3.60 -3.39 -7.52
N GLY A 90 -2.53 -4.14 -7.79
CA GLY A 90 -1.48 -3.76 -8.72
C GLY A 90 -2.00 -3.65 -10.16
N ALA A 91 -2.82 -4.61 -10.61
CA ALA A 91 -3.47 -4.52 -11.91
C ALA A 91 -4.36 -3.28 -12.02
N ALA A 92 -5.17 -2.98 -11.00
CA ALA A 92 -6.01 -1.78 -10.97
C ALA A 92 -5.17 -0.49 -11.00
N GLY A 93 -4.04 -0.44 -10.28
CA GLY A 93 -3.12 0.69 -10.31
C GLY A 93 -2.41 0.88 -11.64
N LEU A 94 -1.98 -0.21 -12.29
CA LEU A 94 -1.41 -0.16 -13.64
C LEU A 94 -2.41 0.36 -14.66
N LEU A 95 -3.66 -0.09 -14.58
CA LEU A 95 -4.75 0.45 -15.41
C LEU A 95 -4.95 1.93 -15.15
N ALA A 96 -5.08 2.34 -13.88
CA ALA A 96 -5.25 3.75 -13.53
C ALA A 96 -4.12 4.65 -14.03
N ALA A 97 -2.86 4.20 -13.91
CA ALA A 97 -1.71 4.94 -14.42
C ALA A 97 -1.72 5.08 -15.95
N GLY A 98 -2.26 4.08 -16.68
CA GLY A 98 -2.34 4.08 -18.14
C GLY A 98 -3.56 4.81 -18.72
N LEU A 99 -4.57 5.15 -17.91
CA LEU A 99 -5.77 5.85 -18.36
C LEU A 99 -5.56 7.34 -18.60
N VAL A 100 -4.45 7.91 -18.12
CA VAL A 100 -4.17 9.35 -18.15
C VAL A 100 -2.91 9.63 -18.95
N ALA A 101 -2.95 10.61 -19.86
CA ALA A 101 -1.78 11.09 -20.59
C ALA A 101 -0.98 12.11 -19.75
N TRP A 102 -0.70 11.76 -18.49
CA TRP A 102 0.00 12.62 -17.53
C TRP A 102 1.52 12.39 -17.55
N PRO A 103 2.31 13.33 -17.02
CA PRO A 103 3.73 13.10 -16.78
C PRO A 103 3.97 11.82 -15.96
N PRO A 104 5.10 11.11 -16.17
CA PRO A 104 5.44 9.87 -15.46
C PRO A 104 5.28 9.95 -13.94
N LEU A 105 5.62 11.10 -13.33
CA LEU A 105 5.44 11.32 -11.90
C LEU A 105 3.95 11.26 -11.49
N ALA A 106 3.09 12.03 -12.16
CA ALA A 106 1.68 12.12 -11.82
C ALA A 106 0.92 10.82 -12.13
N GLY A 107 1.17 10.20 -13.28
CA GLY A 107 0.58 8.90 -13.65
C GLY A 107 1.03 7.78 -12.69
N GLY A 108 2.31 7.76 -12.33
CA GLY A 108 2.84 6.80 -11.36
C GLY A 108 2.27 7.00 -9.95
N VAL A 109 2.12 8.24 -9.47
CA VAL A 109 1.50 8.54 -8.17
C VAL A 109 0.01 8.14 -8.16
N LEU A 110 -0.71 8.35 -9.26
CA LEU A 110 -2.09 7.86 -9.39
C LEU A 110 -2.14 6.33 -9.28
N GLY A 111 -1.30 5.63 -10.04
CA GLY A 111 -1.20 4.16 -9.99
C GLY A 111 -0.84 3.64 -8.59
N ALA A 112 0.11 4.30 -7.92
CA ALA A 112 0.51 4.03 -6.55
C ALA A 112 -0.68 4.19 -5.59
N THR A 113 -1.40 5.31 -5.69
CA THR A 113 -2.55 5.62 -4.84
C THR A 113 -3.65 4.57 -4.99
N VAL A 114 -4.02 4.23 -6.23
CA VAL A 114 -5.06 3.22 -6.50
C VAL A 114 -4.62 1.84 -6.00
N THR A 115 -3.37 1.45 -6.25
CA THR A 115 -2.81 0.19 -5.75
C THR A 115 -2.90 0.14 -4.22
N THR A 116 -2.42 1.16 -3.53
CA THR A 116 -2.39 1.19 -2.07
C THR A 116 -3.80 1.23 -1.47
N ALA A 117 -4.71 2.02 -2.05
CA ALA A 117 -6.10 2.14 -1.58
C ALA A 117 -6.86 0.81 -1.70
N LEU A 118 -6.62 0.03 -2.76
CA LEU A 118 -7.27 -1.26 -2.98
C LEU A 118 -6.57 -2.40 -2.23
N PHE A 119 -5.25 -2.34 -2.09
CA PHE A 119 -4.49 -3.34 -1.34
C PHE A 119 -5.01 -3.45 0.11
N ALA A 120 -5.24 -2.32 0.78
CA ALA A 120 -5.66 -2.30 2.18
C ALA A 120 -6.93 -3.13 2.47
N PRO A 121 -8.10 -2.90 1.84
CA PRO A 121 -9.29 -3.72 2.08
C PRO A 121 -9.12 -5.16 1.60
N LEU A 122 -8.48 -5.40 0.44
CA LEU A 122 -8.26 -6.75 -0.08
C LEU A 122 -7.43 -7.59 0.89
N TRP A 123 -6.36 -7.02 1.41
CA TRP A 123 -5.54 -7.64 2.45
C TRP A 123 -6.33 -7.83 3.75
N PHE A 124 -6.97 -6.77 4.26
CA PHE A 124 -7.63 -6.74 5.56
C PHE A 124 -8.71 -7.83 5.68
N TYR A 125 -9.55 -7.98 4.65
CA TYR A 125 -10.58 -9.01 4.60
C TYR A 125 -10.01 -10.36 4.19
N GLY A 126 -9.06 -10.39 3.24
CA GLY A 126 -8.47 -11.62 2.73
C GLY A 126 -7.74 -12.43 3.80
N VAL A 127 -6.91 -11.79 4.61
CA VAL A 127 -6.12 -12.46 5.65
C VAL A 127 -7.04 -13.01 6.76
N ARG A 128 -8.05 -12.24 7.17
CA ARG A 128 -9.05 -12.66 8.17
C ARG A 128 -9.88 -13.84 7.69
N ALA A 129 -10.32 -13.81 6.44
CA ALA A 129 -11.05 -14.93 5.84
C ALA A 129 -10.18 -16.19 5.75
N ALA A 130 -8.90 -16.04 5.43
CA ALA A 130 -7.95 -17.15 5.36
C ALA A 130 -7.69 -17.78 6.74
N SER A 131 -7.48 -16.97 7.78
CA SER A 131 -7.31 -17.45 9.16
C SER A 131 -8.54 -18.19 9.68
N ALA A 132 -9.74 -17.62 9.49
CA ALA A 132 -10.98 -18.26 9.93
C ALA A 132 -11.25 -19.60 9.20
N ARG A 133 -10.79 -19.76 7.96
CA ARG A 133 -10.86 -21.04 7.24
C ARG A 133 -9.90 -22.07 7.82
N ALA A 134 -8.67 -21.66 8.16
CA ALA A 134 -7.68 -22.55 8.75
C ALA A 134 -8.13 -23.13 10.10
N GLU A 135 -8.73 -22.29 10.95
CA GLU A 135 -9.28 -22.72 12.25
C GLU A 135 -10.38 -23.78 12.09
N ARG A 136 -11.34 -23.56 11.19
CA ARG A 136 -12.42 -24.54 10.91
C ARG A 136 -11.92 -25.86 10.31
N SER A 137 -10.76 -25.87 9.68
CA SER A 137 -10.14 -27.08 9.14
C SER A 137 -9.39 -27.90 10.20
N ALA A 138 -9.04 -27.29 11.33
CA ALA A 138 -8.37 -27.98 12.43
C ALA A 138 -9.34 -28.70 13.38
N ASP A 139 -10.60 -28.27 13.42
CA ASP A 139 -11.66 -28.86 14.28
C ASP A 139 -12.36 -30.08 13.65
N ARG A 140 -12.00 -30.48 12.42
CA ARG A 140 -12.55 -31.66 11.73
C ARG A 140 -11.57 -32.81 11.73
#